data_AF-A0A842PAL3-F1
#
_entry.id   AF-A0A842PAL3-F1
#
_cell.length_a   1.000
_cell.length_b   1.000
_cell.length_c   1.000
_cell.angle_alpha   90.00
_cell.angle_beta   90.00
_cell.angle_gamma   90.00
#
_symmetry.space_group_name_H-M   'P 1'
#
loop_
_entity.id
_entity.type
_entity.pdbx_description
1 polymer ?
#
loop_
_entity_poly.entity_id
_entity_poly.type
_entity_poly.pdbx_seq_one_letter_code
_entity_poly.pdbx_strand_id
1 'polypeptide(L)'
;MQPDWSTIISVLAALSPILLAILGGIGWLYRQEKERREAVERQLSEHQYKAYITILDIFFDMMKATKAGKTIDPTDLIDRMFDANKDLILYGSDDVVNTYQKWLGSAREGKIKLGQFGEIVISIRRDMGNPKTKITSEKVLRQFIVDYEDAKAKGLI
;
A
#
# COMPACT_ATOMS: atom_id res chain seq x y z
N MET A 1 -30.06 -39.85 -47.79
CA MET A 1 -30.95 -38.80 -47.23
C MET A 1 -30.08 -37.63 -46.83
N GLN A 2 -30.04 -36.59 -47.66
CA GLN A 2 -29.36 -35.34 -47.30
C GLN A 2 -30.25 -34.62 -46.28
N PRO A 3 -29.71 -34.11 -45.16
CA PRO A 3 -30.50 -33.37 -44.18
C PRO A 3 -31.11 -32.14 -44.84
N ASP A 4 -32.42 -31.99 -44.71
CA ASP A 4 -33.15 -30.84 -45.24
C ASP A 4 -32.68 -29.57 -44.50
N TRP A 5 -32.39 -28.52 -45.25
CA TRP A 5 -31.79 -27.27 -44.75
C TRP A 5 -32.64 -26.63 -43.64
N SER A 6 -33.95 -26.85 -43.70
CA SER A 6 -34.93 -26.45 -42.68
C SER A 6 -34.69 -27.10 -41.30
N THR A 7 -34.28 -28.37 -41.27
CA THR A 7 -34.01 -29.13 -40.03
C THR A 7 -32.70 -28.73 -39.36
N ILE A 8 -31.71 -28.32 -40.17
CA ILE A 8 -30.43 -27.81 -39.65
C ILE A 8 -30.64 -26.45 -38.97
N ILE A 9 -31.44 -25.57 -39.59
CA ILE A 9 -31.73 -24.23 -39.05
C ILE A 9 -32.52 -24.32 -37.73
N SER A 10 -33.53 -25.20 -37.63
CA SER A 10 -34.33 -25.33 -36.41
C SER A 10 -33.55 -25.89 -35.23
N VAL A 11 -32.64 -26.85 -35.47
CA VAL A 11 -31.74 -27.38 -34.44
C VAL A 11 -30.74 -26.32 -33.98
N LEU A 12 -30.15 -25.54 -34.90
CA LEU A 12 -29.26 -24.42 -34.55
C LEU A 12 -29.99 -23.32 -33.76
N ALA A 13 -31.22 -22.98 -34.15
CA ALA A 13 -32.03 -21.98 -33.46
C ALA A 13 -32.41 -22.43 -32.04
N ALA A 14 -32.64 -23.73 -31.81
CA ALA A 14 -32.91 -24.27 -30.48
C ALA A 14 -31.65 -24.34 -29.58
N LEU A 15 -30.47 -24.55 -30.15
CA LEU A 15 -29.21 -24.63 -29.41
C LEU A 15 -28.61 -23.25 -29.06
N SER A 16 -28.89 -22.23 -29.87
CA SER A 16 -28.42 -20.86 -29.66
C SER A 16 -28.76 -20.25 -28.28
N PRO A 17 -30.01 -20.30 -27.78
CA PRO A 17 -30.34 -19.74 -26.47
C PRO A 17 -29.68 -20.49 -25.31
N ILE A 18 -29.46 -21.81 -25.47
CA ILE A 18 -28.76 -22.64 -24.48
C ILE A 18 -27.29 -22.21 -24.40
N LEU A 19 -26.65 -21.99 -25.55
CA LEU A 19 -25.27 -21.52 -25.61
C LEU A 19 -25.12 -20.12 -24.99
N LEU A 20 -26.06 -19.21 -25.27
CA LEU A 20 -26.08 -17.86 -24.70
C LEU A 20 -26.30 -17.88 -23.18
N ALA A 21 -27.17 -18.77 -22.68
CA ALA A 21 -27.39 -18.95 -21.25
C ALA A 21 -26.14 -19.46 -20.54
N ILE A 22 -25.41 -20.40 -21.14
CA ILE A 22 -24.14 -20.92 -20.61
C ILE A 22 -23.08 -19.82 -20.58
N LEU A 23 -22.89 -19.09 -21.68
CA LEU A 23 -21.92 -17.99 -21.76
C LEU A 23 -22.26 -16.86 -20.79
N GLY A 24 -23.54 -16.51 -20.66
CA GLY A 24 -24.03 -15.53 -19.68
C GLY A 24 -23.80 -15.98 -18.24
N GLY A 25 -24.05 -17.25 -17.93
CA GLY A 25 -23.79 -17.84 -16.62
C GLY A 25 -22.31 -17.84 -16.24
N ILE A 26 -21.43 -18.21 -17.17
CA ILE A 26 -19.97 -18.17 -16.96
C ILE A 26 -19.49 -16.73 -16.77
N GLY A 27 -19.98 -15.79 -17.59
CA GLY A 27 -19.65 -14.37 -17.45
C GLY A 27 -20.10 -13.76 -16.12
N TRP A 28 -21.28 -14.17 -15.62
CA TRP A 28 -21.80 -13.76 -14.32
C TRP A 28 -20.97 -14.31 -13.16
N LEU A 29 -20.62 -15.60 -13.19
CA LEU A 29 -19.75 -16.21 -12.16
C LEU A 29 -18.36 -15.57 -12.14
N TYR A 30 -17.77 -15.31 -13.31
CA TYR A 30 -16.48 -14.63 -13.40
C TYR A 30 -16.54 -13.20 -12.85
N ARG A 31 -17.61 -12.44 -13.17
CA ARG A 31 -17.83 -11.10 -12.63
C ARG A 31 -17.97 -11.13 -11.11
N GLN A 32 -18.72 -12.07 -10.55
CA GLN A 32 -18.91 -12.18 -9.11
C GLN A 32 -17.59 -12.48 -8.37
N GLU A 33 -16.77 -13.38 -8.92
CA GLU A 33 -15.46 -13.71 -8.36
C GLU A 33 -14.49 -12.51 -8.46
N LYS A 34 -14.53 -11.78 -9.58
CA LYS A 34 -13.74 -10.56 -9.76
C LYS A 34 -14.15 -9.45 -8.79
N GLU A 35 -15.45 -9.19 -8.63
CA GLU A 35 -15.97 -8.19 -7.69
C GLU A 35 -15.60 -8.52 -6.24
N ARG A 36 -15.65 -9.80 -5.85
CA ARG A 36 -15.19 -10.26 -4.53
C ARG A 36 -13.69 -10.02 -4.33
N ARG A 37 -12.86 -10.37 -5.32
CA ARG A 37 -11.41 -10.13 -5.27
C ARG A 37 -11.09 -8.65 -5.16
N GLU A 38 -11.72 -7.83 -5.99
CA GLU A 38 -11.56 -6.37 -5.94
C GLU A 38 -12.02 -5.78 -4.60
N ALA A 39 -13.11 -6.28 -4.01
CA ALA A 39 -13.59 -5.79 -2.71
C ALA A 39 -12.62 -6.15 -1.58
N VAL A 40 -12.07 -7.37 -1.59
CA VAL A 40 -11.05 -7.80 -0.63
C VAL A 40 -9.76 -7.00 -0.81
N GLU A 41 -9.30 -6.80 -2.04
CA GLU A 41 -8.13 -5.98 -2.36
C GLU A 41 -8.33 -4.51 -1.94
N ARG A 42 -9.53 -3.95 -2.11
CA ARG A 42 -9.87 -2.59 -1.67
C ARG A 42 -9.82 -2.47 -0.15
N GLN A 43 -10.43 -3.40 0.59
CA GLN A 43 -10.37 -3.39 2.05
C GLN A 43 -8.93 -3.55 2.55
N LEU A 44 -8.18 -4.49 1.96
CA LEU A 44 -6.77 -4.69 2.26
C LEU A 44 -5.97 -3.41 2.01
N SER A 45 -6.21 -2.75 0.88
CA SER A 45 -5.58 -1.48 0.51
C SER A 45 -5.93 -0.33 1.44
N GLU A 46 -7.18 -0.24 1.92
CA GLU A 46 -7.60 0.78 2.90
C GLU A 46 -6.87 0.60 4.24
N HIS A 47 -6.76 -0.63 4.72
CA HIS A 47 -6.04 -0.93 5.97
C HIS A 47 -4.52 -0.67 5.84
N GLN A 48 -3.92 -1.09 4.72
CA GLN A 48 -2.53 -0.75 4.36
C GLN A 48 -2.30 0.76 4.37
N TYR A 49 -3.17 1.50 3.67
CA TYR A 49 -3.10 2.95 3.58
C TYR A 49 -3.17 3.60 4.97
N LYS A 50 -4.10 3.16 5.81
CA LYS A 50 -4.24 3.68 7.18
C LYS A 50 -2.98 3.45 8.00
N ALA A 51 -2.38 2.26 7.93
CA ALA A 51 -1.14 1.95 8.62
C ALA A 51 0.01 2.88 8.16
N TYR A 52 0.16 3.02 6.84
CA TYR A 52 1.22 3.84 6.23
C TYR A 52 1.08 5.32 6.59
N ILE A 53 -0.13 5.87 6.50
CA ILE A 53 -0.38 7.26 6.90
C ILE A 53 -0.12 7.47 8.38
N THR A 54 -0.53 6.53 9.24
CA THR A 54 -0.29 6.65 10.69
C THR A 54 1.21 6.72 11.01
N ILE A 55 2.05 5.91 10.34
CA ILE A 55 3.52 5.98 10.49
C ILE A 55 4.06 7.34 10.06
N LEU A 56 3.58 7.87 8.93
CA LEU A 56 4.00 9.19 8.45
C LEU A 56 3.56 10.30 9.41
N ASP A 57 2.33 10.25 9.91
CA ASP A 57 1.77 11.24 10.84
C ASP A 57 2.56 11.28 12.14
N ILE A 58 2.89 10.12 12.72
CA ILE A 58 3.75 10.03 13.91
C ILE A 58 5.09 10.74 13.67
N PHE A 59 5.73 10.49 12.53
CA PHE A 59 6.98 11.15 12.17
C PHE A 59 6.82 12.66 12.00
N PHE A 60 5.77 13.11 11.29
CA PHE A 60 5.53 14.53 11.07
C PHE A 60 5.17 15.28 12.35
N ASP A 61 4.39 14.67 13.24
CA ASP A 61 4.05 15.24 14.52
C ASP A 61 5.32 15.40 15.36
N MET A 62 6.19 14.38 15.40
CA MET A 62 7.48 14.46 16.08
C MET A 62 8.34 15.61 15.53
N MET A 63 8.46 15.72 14.20
CA MET A 63 9.20 16.80 13.55
C MET A 63 8.60 18.19 13.83
N LYS A 64 7.27 18.33 13.82
CA LYS A 64 6.57 19.58 14.13
C LYS A 64 6.77 19.96 15.60
N ALA A 65 6.66 19.01 16.51
CA ALA A 65 6.84 19.22 17.94
C ALA A 65 8.26 19.71 18.26
N THR A 66 9.28 19.09 17.67
CA THR A 66 10.67 19.54 17.78
C THR A 66 10.86 20.96 17.25
N LYS A 67 10.29 21.31 16.08
CA LYS A 67 10.41 22.67 15.51
C LYS A 67 9.63 23.72 16.31
N ALA A 68 8.49 23.35 16.89
CA ALA A 68 7.64 24.24 17.66
C ALA A 68 8.04 24.37 19.14
N GLY A 69 9.05 23.62 19.60
CA GLY A 69 9.43 23.54 21.01
C GLY A 69 8.34 22.96 21.90
N LYS A 70 7.42 22.15 21.34
CA LYS A 70 6.32 21.51 22.06
C LYS A 70 6.68 20.06 22.34
N THR A 71 6.21 19.54 23.47
CA THR A 71 6.30 18.12 23.81
C THR A 71 5.01 17.42 23.39
N ILE A 72 5.15 16.28 22.69
CA ILE A 72 4.03 15.37 22.42
C ILE A 72 3.77 14.56 23.68
N ASP A 73 2.50 14.22 23.95
CA ASP A 73 2.16 13.27 25.00
C ASP A 73 2.81 11.90 24.69
N PRO A 74 3.73 11.42 25.55
CA PRO A 74 4.39 10.14 25.33
C PRO A 74 3.42 8.96 25.27
N THR A 75 2.30 9.00 26.01
CA THR A 75 1.34 7.89 26.05
C THR A 75 0.58 7.79 24.73
N ASP A 76 0.08 8.91 24.20
CA ASP A 76 -0.58 8.95 22.89
C ASP A 76 0.35 8.46 21.76
N LEU A 77 1.62 8.87 21.81
CA LEU A 77 2.62 8.46 20.82
C LEU A 77 2.87 6.94 20.84
N ILE A 78 2.95 6.35 22.04
CA ILE A 78 3.15 4.91 22.22
C ILE A 78 1.94 4.14 21.69
N ASP A 79 0.73 4.56 22.03
CA ASP A 79 -0.51 3.89 21.60
C ASP A 79 -0.63 3.92 20.07
N ARG A 80 -0.41 5.09 19.45
CA ARG A 80 -0.39 5.24 17.99
C ARG A 80 0.67 4.38 17.32
N MET A 81 1.87 4.27 17.92
CA MET A 81 2.92 3.38 17.41
C MET A 81 2.51 1.91 17.50
N PHE A 82 1.87 1.47 18.60
CA PHE A 82 1.42 0.09 18.74
C PHE A 82 0.33 -0.26 17.73
N ASP A 83 -0.62 0.65 17.50
CA ASP A 83 -1.66 0.46 16.48
C ASP A 83 -1.07 0.43 15.07
N ALA A 84 -0.14 1.34 14.75
CA ALA A 84 0.56 1.32 13.48
C ALA A 84 1.36 0.03 13.28
N ASN A 85 2.04 -0.47 14.32
CA ASN A 85 2.78 -1.73 14.27
C ASN A 85 1.86 -2.93 14.00
N LYS A 86 0.72 -2.99 14.69
CA LYS A 86 -0.29 -4.04 14.52
C LYS A 86 -0.79 -4.07 13.08
N ASP A 87 -1.21 -2.92 12.55
CA ASP A 87 -1.75 -2.83 11.19
C ASP A 87 -0.65 -3.09 10.15
N LEU A 88 0.58 -2.62 10.38
CA LEU A 88 1.70 -2.85 9.46
C LEU A 88 2.11 -4.33 9.38
N ILE A 89 2.12 -5.06 10.50
CA ILE A 89 2.46 -6.49 10.51
C ILE A 89 1.40 -7.32 9.78
N LEU A 90 0.12 -6.93 9.91
CA LEU A 90 -1.00 -7.68 9.31
C LEU A 90 -1.19 -7.38 7.83
N TYR A 91 -1.00 -6.11 7.44
CA TYR A 91 -1.41 -5.64 6.12
C TYR A 91 -0.24 -5.10 5.30
N GLY A 92 0.83 -4.61 5.91
CA GLY A 92 1.97 -4.04 5.20
C GLY A 92 2.69 -5.07 4.32
N SER A 93 3.22 -4.64 3.17
CA SER A 93 4.05 -5.54 2.36
C SER A 93 5.41 -5.79 2.98
N ASP A 94 6.01 -6.93 2.63
CA ASP A 94 7.30 -7.37 3.16
C ASP A 94 8.38 -6.29 3.06
N ASP A 95 8.45 -5.58 1.93
CA ASP A 95 9.39 -4.47 1.72
C ASP A 95 9.19 -3.33 2.72
N VAL A 96 7.94 -2.96 3.00
CA VAL A 96 7.61 -1.90 3.96
C VAL A 96 7.92 -2.35 5.39
N VAL A 97 7.52 -3.56 5.75
CA VAL A 97 7.79 -4.15 7.07
C VAL A 97 9.30 -4.21 7.34
N ASN A 98 10.09 -4.67 6.37
CA ASN A 98 11.55 -4.78 6.50
C ASN A 98 12.23 -3.42 6.67
N THR A 99 11.86 -2.43 5.84
CA THR A 99 12.41 -1.07 5.94
C THR A 99 12.02 -0.39 7.25
N TYR A 100 10.80 -0.62 7.73
CA TYR A 100 10.33 -0.13 9.02
C TYR A 100 11.04 -0.76 10.21
N GLN A 101 11.21 -2.10 10.22
CA GLN A 101 11.94 -2.79 11.28
C GLN A 101 13.40 -2.34 11.38
N LYS A 102 14.07 -2.09 10.25
CA LYS A 102 15.43 -1.56 10.19
C LYS A 102 15.53 -0.16 10.84
N TRP A 103 14.54 0.70 10.60
CA TRP A 103 14.44 2.01 11.23
C TRP A 103 14.19 1.90 12.74
N LEU A 104 13.23 1.06 13.16
CA LEU A 104 12.97 0.81 14.58
C LEU A 104 14.19 0.26 15.32
N GLY A 105 14.93 -0.68 14.72
CA GLY A 105 16.16 -1.23 15.28
C GLY A 105 17.20 -0.13 15.54
N SER A 106 17.38 0.76 14.56
CA SER A 106 18.31 1.89 14.70
C SER A 106 17.84 2.91 15.74
N ALA A 107 16.53 3.18 15.82
CA ALA A 107 15.94 4.03 16.84
C ALA A 107 16.13 3.47 18.26
N ARG A 108 15.98 2.14 18.45
CA ARG A 108 16.22 1.46 19.74
C ARG A 108 17.68 1.55 20.19
N GLU A 109 18.62 1.61 19.26
CA GLU A 109 20.04 1.86 19.54
C GLU A 109 20.35 3.35 19.81
N GLY A 110 19.34 4.23 19.84
CA GLY A 110 19.51 5.68 19.98
C GLY A 110 20.06 6.36 18.72
N LYS A 111 20.11 5.66 17.58
CA LYS A 111 20.64 6.15 16.31
C LYS A 111 19.50 6.32 15.31
N ILE A 112 18.69 7.37 15.48
CA ILE A 112 17.64 7.68 14.51
C ILE A 112 18.30 8.10 13.19
N LYS A 113 18.25 7.23 12.17
CA LYS A 113 18.79 7.49 10.84
C LYS A 113 17.68 7.94 9.91
N LEU A 114 17.64 9.24 9.60
CA LEU A 114 16.62 9.81 8.71
C LEU A 114 16.68 9.20 7.30
N GLY A 115 17.85 8.77 6.83
CA GLY A 115 18.00 7.98 5.60
C GLY A 115 17.09 6.75 5.54
N GLN A 116 16.95 6.02 6.66
CA GLN A 116 16.08 4.85 6.75
C GLN A 116 14.61 5.23 6.77
N PHE A 117 14.25 6.38 7.34
CA PHE A 117 12.89 6.89 7.22
C PHE A 117 12.53 7.18 5.75
N GLY A 118 13.44 7.80 4.99
CA GLY A 118 13.24 7.99 3.56
C GLY A 118 13.12 6.67 2.80
N GLU A 119 13.81 5.59 3.21
CA GLU A 119 13.62 4.24 2.65
C GLU A 119 12.20 3.70 2.89
N ILE A 120 11.62 3.92 4.08
CA ILE A 120 10.22 3.56 4.39
C ILE A 120 9.25 4.28 3.45
N VAL A 121 9.45 5.58 3.21
CA VAL A 121 8.57 6.32 2.29
C VAL A 121 8.65 5.77 0.86
N ILE A 122 9.83 5.35 0.41
CA ILE A 122 9.99 4.76 -0.92
C ILE A 122 9.32 3.39 -1.02
N SER A 123 9.46 2.53 -0.01
CA SER A 123 8.80 1.21 0.01
C SER A 123 7.28 1.37 -0.01
N ILE A 124 6.73 2.27 0.82
CA ILE A 124 5.30 2.61 0.82
C ILE A 124 4.83 3.08 -0.56
N ARG A 125 5.58 3.99 -1.22
CA ARG A 125 5.20 4.47 -2.56
C ARG A 125 5.16 3.35 -3.59
N ARG A 126 6.12 2.41 -3.54
CA ARG A 126 6.17 1.25 -4.44
C ARG A 126 4.95 0.36 -4.23
N ASP A 127 4.61 0.12 -2.97
CA ASP A 127 3.46 -0.67 -2.56
C ASP A 127 2.13 -0.04 -2.99
N MET A 128 2.01 1.29 -2.86
CA MET A 128 0.85 2.07 -3.28
C MET A 128 0.72 2.29 -4.80
N GLY A 129 1.25 1.37 -5.62
CA GLY A 129 1.07 1.40 -7.07
C GLY A 129 2.08 2.26 -7.84
N ASN A 130 3.19 2.68 -7.22
CA ASN A 130 4.31 3.34 -7.92
C ASN A 130 5.59 2.48 -7.94
N PRO A 131 5.56 1.24 -8.47
CA PRO A 131 6.68 0.29 -8.37
C PRO A 131 7.96 0.79 -9.04
N LYS A 132 7.85 1.64 -10.08
CA LYS A 132 8.97 2.22 -10.83
C LYS A 132 9.30 3.67 -10.43
N THR A 133 9.02 4.04 -9.18
CA THR A 133 9.29 5.40 -8.68
C THR A 133 10.76 5.79 -8.87
N LYS A 134 11.00 6.97 -9.45
CA LYS A 134 12.33 7.60 -9.57
C LYS A 134 12.64 8.55 -8.39
N ILE A 135 11.71 8.66 -7.45
CA ILE A 135 11.91 9.42 -6.21
C ILE A 135 12.85 8.59 -5.34
N THR A 136 13.89 9.23 -4.83
CA THR A 136 14.89 8.61 -3.95
C THR A 136 14.65 9.03 -2.50
N SER A 137 15.17 8.27 -1.53
CA SER A 137 15.14 8.63 -0.11
C SER A 137 15.65 10.07 0.12
N GLU A 138 16.76 10.45 -0.54
CA GLU A 138 17.27 11.82 -0.52
C GLU A 138 16.25 12.87 -0.99
N LYS A 139 15.56 12.65 -2.11
CA LYS A 139 14.54 13.58 -2.63
C LYS A 139 13.35 13.71 -1.68
N VAL A 140 12.97 12.62 -1.01
CA VAL A 140 11.94 12.63 0.03
C VAL A 140 12.40 13.48 1.21
N LEU A 141 13.59 13.23 1.73
CA LEU A 141 14.11 13.93 2.91
C LEU A 141 14.30 15.44 2.68
N ARG A 142 14.69 15.85 1.46
CA ARG A 142 14.77 17.26 1.07
C ARG A 142 13.44 18.01 1.16
N GLN A 143 12.29 17.32 1.14
CA GLN A 143 10.99 17.96 1.33
C GLN A 143 10.74 18.39 2.78
N PHE A 144 11.46 17.79 3.74
CA PHE A 144 11.17 17.94 5.17
C PHE A 144 12.31 18.59 5.96
N ILE A 145 13.54 18.41 5.48
CA ILE A 145 14.77 18.94 6.05
C ILE A 145 15.17 20.17 5.23
N VAL A 146 14.99 21.36 5.82
CA VAL A 146 15.30 22.65 5.16
C VAL A 146 16.80 22.74 4.85
N ASP A 147 17.65 22.40 5.81
CA ASP A 147 19.12 22.45 5.68
C ASP A 147 19.71 21.08 5.35
N TYR A 148 19.13 20.37 4.37
CA TYR A 148 19.54 19.01 4.03
C TYR A 148 21.03 18.90 3.69
N GLU A 149 21.57 19.84 2.92
CA GLU A 149 22.98 19.83 2.52
C GLU A 149 23.93 20.04 3.71
N ASP A 150 23.57 20.94 4.63
CA ASP A 150 24.36 21.20 5.83
C ASP A 150 24.31 20.02 6.80
N ALA A 151 23.14 19.39 6.96
CA ALA A 151 22.99 18.18 7.77
C ALA A 151 23.77 16.99 7.19
N LYS A 152 23.77 16.83 5.86
CA LYS A 152 24.55 15.80 5.15
C LYS A 152 26.05 16.06 5.27
N ALA A 153 26.50 17.31 5.11
CA ALA A 153 27.90 17.70 5.26
C ALA A 153 28.43 17.44 6.68
N LYS A 154 27.57 17.54 7.70
CA LYS A 154 27.88 17.25 9.11
C LYS A 154 27.76 15.77 9.50
N GLY A 155 27.39 14.89 8.56
CA GLY A 155 27.21 13.45 8.82
C GLY A 155 26.03 13.12 9.73
N LEU A 156 25.05 14.03 9.84
CA LEU A 156 23.85 13.84 10.66
C LEU A 156 22.77 13.01 9.93
N ILE A 157 22.86 12.91 8.60
CA ILE A 157 21.96 12.16 7.71
C ILE A 157 22.70 11.53 6.54
#